data_AF-A0A382MRT2-F1
#
_entry.id   AF-A0A382MRT2-F1
#
_cell.length_a   1.000
_cell.length_b   1.000
_cell.length_c   1.000
_cell.angle_alpha   90.00
_cell.angle_beta   90.00
_cell.angle_gamma   90.00
#
_symmetry.space_group_name_H-M   'P 1'
#
loop_
_entity.id
_entity.type
_entity.pdbx_description
1 polymer ?
#
loop_
_entity_poly.entity_id
_entity_poly.type
_entity_poly.pdbx_seq_one_letter_code
_entity_poly.pdbx_strand_id
1 'polypeptide(L)'
;MTKSNVTSFPKEKVLNENKNVQNSLSPREIVSELDRFVVGQNKAKRAVAIALRNRWRRQALTGDMKDEVLPKNILMIGPTGVGK
;
A
#
# COMPACT_ATOMS: atom_id res chain seq x y z
N MET A 1 -49.70 -4.00 -33.16
CA MET A 1 -48.51 -4.83 -32.94
C MET A 1 -47.35 -3.93 -32.54
N THR A 2 -46.50 -4.45 -31.64
CA THR A 2 -45.16 -3.98 -31.19
C THR A 2 -45.05 -2.68 -30.39
N LYS A 3 -45.05 -2.82 -29.05
CA LYS A 3 -44.03 -2.17 -28.20
C LYS A 3 -43.57 -3.18 -27.15
N SER A 4 -42.38 -3.72 -27.36
CA SER A 4 -41.68 -4.63 -26.46
C SER A 4 -41.24 -3.87 -25.21
N ASN A 5 -41.89 -4.12 -24.08
CA ASN A 5 -41.36 -3.74 -22.77
C ASN A 5 -40.29 -4.77 -22.39
N VAL A 6 -39.09 -4.60 -22.92
CA VAL A 6 -37.90 -5.28 -22.41
C VAL A 6 -37.58 -4.63 -21.08
N THR A 7 -37.74 -5.37 -19.99
CA THR A 7 -37.29 -4.97 -18.66
C THR A 7 -35.79 -4.72 -18.75
N SER A 8 -35.36 -3.47 -18.61
CA SER A 8 -33.94 -3.16 -18.53
C SER A 8 -33.38 -3.86 -17.30
N PHE A 9 -32.56 -4.89 -17.52
CA PHE A 9 -31.80 -5.55 -16.48
C PHE A 9 -31.11 -4.50 -15.59
N PRO A 10 -31.02 -4.71 -14.27
CA PRO A 10 -30.24 -3.82 -13.44
C PRO A 10 -28.84 -3.80 -14.04
N LYS A 11 -28.34 -2.62 -14.42
CA LYS A 11 -26.91 -2.48 -14.65
C LYS A 11 -26.27 -2.91 -13.35
N GLU A 12 -25.71 -4.12 -13.30
CA GLU A 12 -24.74 -4.47 -12.29
C GLU A 12 -23.78 -3.29 -12.29
N LYS A 13 -23.75 -2.57 -11.16
CA LYS A 13 -22.68 -1.64 -10.91
C LYS A 13 -21.45 -2.52 -10.97
N VAL A 14 -20.76 -2.49 -12.10
CA VAL A 14 -19.34 -2.83 -12.16
C VAL A 14 -18.72 -1.80 -11.23
N LEU A 15 -18.70 -2.13 -9.95
CA LEU A 15 -17.84 -1.53 -8.97
C LEU A 15 -16.47 -1.87 -9.52
N ASN A 16 -15.93 -0.94 -10.30
CA ASN A 16 -14.49 -0.82 -10.47
C ASN A 16 -13.98 -0.55 -9.05
N GLU A 17 -13.85 -1.62 -8.27
CA GLU A 17 -13.05 -1.65 -7.07
C GLU A 17 -11.61 -1.57 -7.56
N ASN A 18 -11.23 -0.39 -8.05
CA ASN A 18 -9.91 0.12 -7.80
C ASN A 18 -9.82 0.23 -6.28
N LYS A 19 -9.61 -0.91 -5.61
CA LYS A 19 -9.12 -0.94 -4.25
C LYS A 19 -7.80 -0.22 -4.33
N ASN A 20 -7.86 1.09 -4.16
CA ASN A 20 -6.76 1.84 -3.61
C ASN A 20 -6.39 1.02 -2.38
N VAL A 21 -5.33 0.22 -2.49
CA VAL A 21 -4.67 -0.41 -1.35
C VAL A 21 -3.96 0.72 -0.59
N GLN A 22 -4.72 1.73 -0.22
CA GLN A 22 -4.47 2.65 0.89
C GLN A 22 -4.81 1.90 2.19
N ASN A 23 -4.59 0.58 2.21
CA ASN A 23 -4.72 -0.22 3.41
C ASN A 23 -3.57 0.23 4.29
N SER A 24 -3.97 0.80 5.41
CA SER A 24 -3.14 1.21 6.52
C SER A 24 -2.50 -0.01 7.20
N LEU A 25 -1.77 -0.82 6.43
CA LEU A 25 -1.03 -1.96 6.95
C LEU A 25 -0.11 -1.45 8.04
N SER A 26 -0.24 -2.06 9.21
CA SER A 26 0.67 -1.88 10.31
C SER A 26 2.07 -2.32 9.87
N PRO A 27 3.14 -1.74 10.44
CA PRO A 27 4.49 -2.18 10.13
C PRO A 27 4.70 -3.69 10.31
N ARG A 28 3.94 -4.34 11.21
CA ARG A 28 4.02 -5.78 11.45
C ARG A 28 3.43 -6.59 10.28
N GLU A 29 2.29 -6.16 9.74
CA GLU A 29 1.67 -6.81 8.59
C GLU A 29 2.54 -6.67 7.33
N ILE A 30 3.16 -5.50 7.13
CA ILE A 30 4.10 -5.31 6.02
C ILE A 30 5.29 -6.27 6.13
N VAL A 31 5.86 -6.42 7.33
CA VAL A 31 6.94 -7.39 7.55
C VAL A 31 6.47 -8.81 7.30
N SER A 32 5.28 -9.18 7.80
CA SER A 32 4.71 -10.51 7.57
C SER A 32 4.48 -10.82 6.10
N GLU A 33 4.11 -9.82 5.29
CA GLU A 33 3.97 -10.01 3.84
C GLU A 33 5.35 -10.15 3.16
N LEU A 34 6.33 -9.35 3.58
CA LEU A 34 7.72 -9.46 3.09
C LEU A 34 8.37 -10.79 3.48
N ASP A 35 7.98 -11.38 4.61
CA ASP A 35 8.46 -12.69 5.07
C ASP A 35 8.07 -13.83 4.11
N ARG A 36 7.03 -13.66 3.29
CA ARG A 36 6.60 -14.67 2.30
C ARG A 36 7.53 -14.76 1.09
N PHE A 37 8.26 -13.68 0.79
CA PHE A 37 9.07 -13.56 -0.43
C PHE A 37 10.57 -13.46 -0.14
N VAL A 38 10.95 -12.89 1.00
CA VAL A 38 12.35 -12.70 1.39
C VAL A 38 12.59 -13.49 2.66
N VAL A 39 13.62 -14.33 2.70
CA VAL A 39 13.97 -15.10 3.90
C VAL A 39 14.98 -14.30 4.73
N GLY A 40 14.73 -14.17 6.05
CA GLY A 40 15.62 -13.45 6.96
C GLY A 40 15.55 -11.92 6.84
N GLN A 41 16.68 -11.22 7.00
CA GLN A 41 16.81 -9.76 6.87
C GLN A 41 15.81 -8.91 7.70
N ASN A 42 15.51 -9.33 8.93
CA ASN A 42 14.49 -8.69 9.79
C ASN A 42 14.69 -7.17 9.98
N LYS A 43 15.95 -6.72 10.07
CA LYS A 43 16.28 -5.29 10.21
C LYS A 43 15.89 -4.49 8.96
N ALA A 44 16.20 -5.02 7.77
CA ALA A 44 15.88 -4.36 6.50
C ALA A 44 14.36 -4.30 6.27
N LYS A 45 13.66 -5.42 6.48
CA LYS A 45 12.19 -5.47 6.37
C LYS A 45 11.51 -4.48 7.31
N ARG A 46 11.97 -4.41 8.57
CA ARG A 46 11.45 -3.44 9.54
C ARG A 46 11.72 -1.99 9.11
N ALA A 47 12.91 -1.69 8.60
CA ALA A 47 13.23 -0.35 8.11
C ALA A 47 12.29 0.07 6.96
N VAL A 48 12.10 -0.82 5.98
CA VAL A 48 11.19 -0.60 4.83
C VAL A 48 9.75 -0.41 5.30
N ALA A 49 9.26 -1.28 6.19
CA ALA A 49 7.92 -1.18 6.73
C ALA A 49 7.66 0.14 7.47
N ILE A 50 8.63 0.64 8.24
CA ILE A 50 8.52 1.93 8.92
C ILE A 50 8.51 3.10 7.92
N ALA A 51 9.39 3.07 6.91
CA ALA A 51 9.42 4.13 5.90
C ALA A 51 8.11 4.19 5.11
N LEU A 52 7.55 3.04 4.72
CA LEU A 52 6.23 2.97 4.09
C LEU A 52 5.12 3.51 5.01
N ARG A 53 5.11 3.10 6.28
CA ARG A 53 4.12 3.59 7.25
C ARG A 53 4.22 5.10 7.47
N ASN A 54 5.44 5.65 7.47
CA ASN A 54 5.64 7.09 7.60
C ASN A 54 5.11 7.87 6.38
N ARG A 55 5.14 7.30 5.17
CA ARG A 55 4.50 7.91 3.99
C ARG A 55 2.99 7.97 4.15
N TRP A 56 2.38 6.88 4.62
CA TRP A 56 0.94 6.86 4.91
C TRP A 56 0.56 7.85 6.02
N ARG A 57 1.35 7.91 7.10
CA ARG A 57 1.15 8.92 8.17
C ARG A 57 1.20 10.33 7.62
N ARG A 58 2.18 10.64 6.76
CA ARG A 58 2.29 11.96 6.11
C ARG A 58 1.08 12.29 5.25
N GLN A 59 0.50 11.30 4.54
CA GLN A 59 -0.71 11.51 3.76
C GLN A 59 -1.93 11.83 4.63
N ALA A 60 -1.97 11.31 5.86
CA ALA A 60 -3.02 11.59 6.83
C ALA A 60 -2.84 12.91 7.60
N LEU A 61 -1.69 13.59 7.48
CA LEU A 61 -1.48 14.92 8.04
C LEU A 61 -2.13 16.00 7.16
N THR A 62 -2.62 17.07 7.80
CA THR A 62 -3.20 18.24 7.15
C THR A 62 -2.36 19.50 7.43
N GLY A 63 -2.43 20.48 6.52
CA GLY A 63 -1.77 21.79 6.68
C GLY A 63 -0.25 21.76 6.57
N ASP A 64 0.39 22.80 7.09
CA ASP A 64 1.82 23.09 6.95
C ASP A 64 2.72 21.97 7.49
N MET A 65 2.24 21.24 8.50
CA MET A 65 2.96 20.12 9.11
C MET A 65 3.19 18.95 8.13
N LYS A 66 2.39 18.84 7.06
CA LYS A 66 2.58 17.82 6.02
C LYS A 66 3.82 18.10 5.17
N ASP A 67 4.10 19.38 4.90
CA ASP A 67 5.19 19.80 4.03
C ASP A 67 6.54 19.79 4.76
N GLU A 68 6.53 19.95 6.09
CA GLU A 68 7.71 19.79 6.93
C GLU A 68 8.18 18.33 7.08
N VAL A 69 7.28 17.35 6.89
CA VAL A 69 7.61 15.93 7.04
C VAL A 69 8.27 15.38 5.78
N LEU A 70 9.60 15.37 5.81
CA LEU A 70 10.42 14.80 4.74
C LEU A 70 10.42 13.27 4.72
N PRO A 71 10.50 12.64 3.52
CA PRO A 71 10.62 11.19 3.38
C PRO A 71 11.83 10.61 4.14
N LYS A 72 11.63 9.45 4.77
CA LYS A 72 12.72 8.70 5.39
C LYS A 72 13.33 7.75 4.37
N ASN A 73 14.37 8.22 3.67
CA ASN A 73 15.12 7.41 2.72
C ASN A 73 15.94 6.34 3.47
N ILE A 74 16.10 5.17 2.87
CA ILE A 74 16.84 4.04 3.44
C ILE A 74 18.03 3.77 2.53
N LEU A 75 19.21 3.61 3.13
CA LEU A 75 20.39 3.09 2.47
C LEU A 75 20.63 1.66 2.98
N MET A 76 20.57 0.68 2.08
CA MET A 76 20.87 -0.71 2.40
C MET A 76 22.32 -1.03 2.05
N ILE A 77 23.08 -1.55 3.02
CA ILE A 77 24.51 -1.90 2.86
C ILE A 77 24.67 -3.40 3.08
N GLY A 78 25.35 -4.08 2.15
CA GLY A 78 25.63 -5.51 2.25
C GLY A 78 26.09 -6.14 0.93
N PRO A 79 26.58 -7.40 0.96
CA PRO A 79 27.13 -8.09 -0.22
C PRO A 79 26.03 -8.43 -1.25
N THR A 80 26.41 -8.89 -2.44
CA THR A 80 25.45 -9.27 -3.51
C THR A 80 24.65 -10.51 -3.14
N GLY A 81 23.43 -10.64 -3.69
CA GLY A 81 22.60 -11.85 -3.53
C GLY A 81 21.84 -11.98 -2.20
N VAL A 82 21.93 -11.00 -1.28
CA VAL A 82 21.27 -11.06 0.04
C VAL A 82 19.85 -10.49 0.10
N GLY A 83 19.33 -9.97 -1.01
CA GLY A 83 18.01 -9.33 -1.08
C GLY A 83 17.96 -7.90 -0.52
N LYS A 84 18.95 -7.06 -0.89
CA LYS A 84 18.90 -5.59 -0.71
C LYS A 84 18.02 -4.94 -1.77
#